data_AF-A0A832BTB2-F1
#
_entry.id   AF-A0A832BTB2-F1
#
_cell.length_a   1.000
_cell.length_b   1.000
_cell.length_c   1.000
_cell.angle_alpha   90.00
_cell.angle_beta   90.00
_cell.angle_gamma   90.00
#
_symmetry.space_group_name_H-M   'P 1'
#
loop_
_entity.id
_entity.type
_entity.pdbx_description
1 polymer ?
#
loop_
_entity_poly.entity_id
_entity_poly.type
_entity_poly.pdbx_seq_one_letter_code
_entity_poly.pdbx_strand_id
1 'polypeptide(L)'
;MGHERIGYLPKSQKWRTIVDEVANFTANGDTIAQIANQTTKNVISRYENIAADKGVLAAFKFLILLSKSATQKNPTDFLARRGINLPKNFNLLNLSKAIREYINTHTESKEYSSFANHALIETVSQWSKDNKIQQQILFSNETNSFDEWRSASDGSGFCELSRLFFSNFTDNYLRYFLEREASARIDNLFDRDTFNKKLDSHLNQISKHAFETSKITQSFSAGWFNKNAKDDIPSNEKIKGFVSFCFQKLNSELTREREFEK
;
A
#
# COMPACT_ATOMS: atom_id res chain seq x y z
N MET A 1 -22.37 7.86 -2.38
CA MET A 1 -21.40 6.82 -2.76
C MET A 1 -22.23 5.58 -3.05
N GLY A 2 -22.35 5.20 -4.33
CA GLY A 2 -23.20 4.09 -4.74
C GLY A 2 -22.70 2.76 -4.21
N HIS A 3 -23.61 1.90 -3.78
CA HIS A 3 -23.33 0.50 -3.48
C HIS A 3 -23.14 -0.25 -4.80
N GLU A 4 -22.02 -0.04 -5.49
CA GLU A 4 -21.58 -1.07 -6.44
C GLU A 4 -21.22 -2.30 -5.62
N ARG A 5 -22.07 -3.33 -5.71
CA ARG A 5 -21.73 -4.67 -5.28
C ARG A 5 -20.70 -5.18 -6.27
N ILE A 6 -19.44 -4.86 -6.04
CA ILE A 6 -18.35 -5.65 -6.63
C ILE A 6 -18.60 -7.08 -6.15
N GLY A 7 -18.82 -7.99 -7.11
CA GLY A 7 -18.88 -9.42 -6.84
C GLY A 7 -17.57 -9.93 -6.25
N TYR A 8 -17.42 -11.24 -6.12
CA TYR A 8 -16.15 -11.81 -5.63
C TYR A 8 -14.99 -11.34 -6.52
N LEU A 9 -13.95 -10.77 -5.91
CA LEU A 9 -12.74 -10.42 -6.66
C LEU A 9 -12.01 -11.71 -6.99
N PRO A 10 -11.83 -12.05 -8.28
CA PRO A 10 -11.14 -13.28 -8.64
C PRO A 10 -9.72 -13.22 -8.08
N LYS A 11 -9.36 -14.26 -7.32
CA LYS A 11 -8.03 -14.48 -6.77
C LYS A 11 -7.31 -15.51 -7.60
N SER A 12 -6.03 -15.29 -7.86
CA SER A 12 -5.21 -16.34 -8.48
C SER A 12 -4.91 -17.48 -7.51
N GLN A 13 -4.88 -17.19 -6.20
CA GLN A 13 -4.63 -18.17 -5.14
C GLN A 13 -5.32 -17.74 -3.84
N LYS A 14 -5.86 -18.70 -3.09
CA LYS A 14 -6.45 -18.46 -1.75
C LYS A 14 -5.34 -18.16 -0.74
N TRP A 15 -5.61 -17.28 0.21
CA TRP A 15 -4.66 -16.95 1.28
C TRP A 15 -4.15 -18.18 2.02
N ARG A 16 -5.05 -19.09 2.43
CA ARG A 16 -4.66 -20.33 3.13
C ARG A 16 -3.71 -21.21 2.31
N THR A 17 -3.87 -21.26 0.99
CA THR A 17 -2.96 -22.02 0.12
C THR A 17 -1.57 -21.41 0.06
N ILE A 18 -1.46 -20.07 0.06
CA ILE A 18 -0.16 -19.39 0.13
C ILE A 18 0.53 -19.72 1.46
N VAL A 19 -0.19 -19.66 2.57
CA VAL A 19 0.37 -19.99 3.89
C VAL A 19 0.79 -21.46 3.98
N ASP A 20 0.01 -22.37 3.39
CA ASP A 20 0.35 -23.78 3.29
C ASP A 20 1.65 -24.00 2.52
N GLU A 21 1.83 -23.36 1.36
CA GLU A 21 3.05 -23.44 0.55
C GLU A 21 4.29 -22.88 1.29
N VAL A 22 4.11 -21.84 2.09
CA VAL A 22 5.17 -21.28 2.94
C VAL A 22 5.54 -22.26 4.07
N ALA A 23 4.55 -22.93 4.66
CA ALA A 23 4.71 -23.69 5.90
C ALA A 23 4.84 -25.21 5.75
N ASN A 24 4.66 -25.77 4.53
CA ASN A 24 4.52 -27.21 4.19
C ASN A 24 5.61 -28.18 4.72
N PHE A 25 6.68 -27.67 5.34
CA PHE A 25 7.77 -28.47 5.91
C PHE A 25 8.12 -28.12 7.35
N THR A 26 7.45 -27.14 7.93
CA THR A 26 7.81 -26.52 9.22
C THR A 26 6.67 -26.57 10.24
N ALA A 27 5.46 -26.91 9.78
CA ALA A 27 4.25 -26.93 10.58
C ALA A 27 3.33 -28.06 10.11
N ASN A 28 2.57 -28.66 11.03
CA ASN A 28 1.49 -29.58 10.67
C ASN A 28 0.26 -28.79 10.14
N GLY A 29 -0.67 -29.47 9.45
CA GLY A 29 -1.83 -28.83 8.82
C GLY A 29 -2.71 -27.99 9.76
N ASP A 30 -2.84 -28.40 11.02
CA ASP A 30 -3.58 -27.62 12.04
C ASP A 30 -2.86 -26.31 12.40
N THR A 31 -1.53 -26.35 12.51
CA THR A 31 -0.71 -25.17 12.78
C THR A 31 -0.76 -24.20 11.60
N ILE A 32 -0.73 -24.70 10.36
CA ILE A 32 -0.86 -23.90 9.14
C ILE A 32 -2.19 -23.15 9.12
N ALA A 33 -3.30 -23.86 9.38
CA ALA A 33 -4.62 -23.24 9.43
C ALA A 33 -4.71 -22.18 10.54
N GLN A 34 -4.07 -22.40 11.68
CA GLN A 34 -4.01 -21.42 12.78
C GLN A 34 -3.16 -20.20 12.42
N ILE A 35 -1.99 -20.37 11.80
CA ILE A 35 -1.13 -19.27 11.33
C ILE A 35 -1.90 -18.42 10.32
N ALA A 36 -2.52 -19.03 9.31
CA ALA A 36 -3.28 -18.31 8.29
C ALA A 36 -4.43 -17.50 8.91
N ASN A 37 -5.25 -18.14 9.74
CA ASN A 37 -6.41 -17.51 10.38
C ASN A 37 -6.01 -16.38 11.33
N GLN A 38 -4.98 -16.59 12.15
CA GLN A 38 -4.56 -15.60 13.13
C GLN A 38 -3.86 -14.42 12.45
N THR A 39 -3.12 -14.65 11.37
CA THR A 39 -2.55 -13.59 10.52
C THR A 39 -3.64 -12.67 10.00
N THR A 40 -4.66 -13.22 9.31
CA THR A 40 -5.75 -12.41 8.75
C THR A 40 -6.56 -11.72 9.85
N LYS A 41 -6.81 -12.39 10.98
CA LYS A 41 -7.49 -11.79 12.13
C LYS A 41 -6.72 -10.59 12.69
N ASN A 42 -5.39 -10.72 12.82
CA ASN A 42 -4.54 -9.63 13.30
C ASN A 42 -4.59 -8.44 12.33
N VAL A 43 -4.44 -8.67 11.02
CA VAL A 43 -4.53 -7.62 9.99
C VAL A 43 -5.88 -6.89 10.07
N ILE A 44 -6.99 -7.64 10.06
CA ILE A 44 -8.36 -7.10 10.16
C ILE A 44 -8.51 -6.21 11.40
N SER A 45 -8.05 -6.67 12.56
CA SER A 45 -8.21 -5.93 13.83
C SER A 45 -7.45 -4.60 13.86
N ARG A 46 -6.43 -4.42 13.02
CA ARG A 46 -5.64 -3.18 12.98
C ARG A 46 -6.24 -2.12 12.06
N TYR A 47 -6.97 -2.52 11.02
CA TYR A 47 -7.46 -1.60 9.98
C TYR A 47 -8.40 -0.52 10.52
N GLU A 48 -9.13 -0.79 11.60
CA GLU A 48 -9.98 0.21 12.27
C GLU A 48 -9.18 1.38 12.85
N ASN A 49 -8.03 1.09 13.47
CA ASN A 49 -7.19 2.10 14.13
C ASN A 49 -6.25 2.79 13.13
N ILE A 50 -5.74 2.05 12.15
CA ILE A 50 -4.82 2.54 11.11
C ILE A 50 -5.45 3.68 10.30
N ALA A 51 -6.74 3.58 10.02
CA ALA A 51 -7.48 4.55 9.23
C ALA A 51 -7.47 5.98 9.80
N ALA A 52 -7.28 6.12 11.12
CA ALA A 52 -7.25 7.40 11.82
C ALA A 52 -5.83 7.87 12.18
N ASP A 53 -4.81 7.05 11.97
CA ASP A 53 -3.43 7.36 12.35
C ASP A 53 -2.86 8.50 11.51
N LYS A 54 -2.27 9.49 12.19
CA LYS A 54 -1.74 10.70 11.55
C LYS A 54 -0.58 10.41 10.58
N GLY A 55 0.25 9.40 10.85
CA GLY A 55 1.34 9.00 9.96
C GLY A 55 0.82 8.36 8.67
N VAL A 56 -0.21 7.52 8.77
CA VAL A 56 -0.91 6.92 7.62
C VAL A 56 -1.60 7.99 6.78
N LEU A 57 -2.30 8.93 7.42
CA LEU A 57 -2.95 10.05 6.73
C LEU A 57 -1.92 10.98 6.07
N ALA A 58 -0.77 11.22 6.71
CA ALA A 58 0.32 11.97 6.13
C ALA A 58 0.90 11.26 4.90
N ALA A 59 1.13 9.94 4.96
CA ALA A 59 1.59 9.18 3.81
C ALA A 59 0.63 9.31 2.61
N PHE A 60 -0.66 9.13 2.84
CA PHE A 60 -1.64 9.28 1.75
C PHE A 60 -1.74 10.72 1.23
N LYS A 61 -1.63 11.71 2.13
CA LYS A 61 -1.58 13.13 1.75
C LYS A 61 -0.34 13.45 0.90
N PHE A 62 0.82 12.88 1.21
CA PHE A 62 2.03 13.02 0.41
C PHE A 62 1.79 12.55 -1.02
N LEU A 63 1.11 11.41 -1.21
CA LEU A 63 0.77 10.87 -2.53
C LEU A 63 -0.11 11.84 -3.34
N ILE A 64 -1.11 12.45 -2.69
CA ILE A 64 -1.98 13.47 -3.32
C ILE A 64 -1.15 14.70 -3.72
N LEU A 65 -0.29 15.19 -2.81
CA LEU A 65 0.54 16.37 -3.06
C LEU A 65 1.54 16.13 -4.20
N LEU A 66 2.14 14.94 -4.25
CA LEU A 66 3.07 14.55 -5.30
C LEU A 66 2.38 14.49 -6.66
N SER A 67 1.23 13.79 -6.75
CA SER A 67 0.38 13.77 -7.95
C SER A 67 0.02 15.19 -8.40
N LYS A 68 -0.52 16.02 -7.51
CA LYS A 68 -0.92 17.40 -7.84
C LYS A 68 0.25 18.27 -8.27
N SER A 69 1.44 18.07 -7.69
CA SER A 69 2.62 18.89 -7.97
C SER A 69 3.01 18.88 -9.46
N ALA A 70 2.80 17.78 -10.17
CA ALA A 70 3.16 17.64 -11.58
C ALA A 70 2.34 18.53 -12.53
N THR A 71 1.22 19.07 -12.06
CA THR A 71 0.37 20.03 -12.81
C THR A 71 0.70 21.49 -12.50
N GLN A 72 1.61 21.74 -11.56
CA GLN A 72 1.90 23.10 -11.09
C GLN A 72 2.95 23.77 -11.96
N LYS A 73 2.87 25.11 -12.07
CA LYS A 73 3.90 25.90 -12.77
C LYS A 73 5.27 25.79 -12.10
N ASN A 74 5.30 25.70 -10.76
CA ASN A 74 6.52 25.50 -9.97
C ASN A 74 6.29 24.36 -8.95
N PRO A 75 6.49 23.09 -9.36
CA PRO A 75 6.20 21.91 -8.53
C PRO A 75 7.02 21.88 -7.24
N THR A 76 8.31 22.23 -7.31
CA THR A 76 9.21 22.24 -6.14
C THR A 76 8.74 23.23 -5.09
N ASP A 77 8.42 24.48 -5.49
CA ASP A 77 7.97 25.50 -4.56
C ASP A 77 6.58 25.17 -3.97
N PHE A 78 5.72 24.55 -4.78
CA PHE A 78 4.41 24.04 -4.34
C PHE A 78 4.54 23.00 -3.22
N LEU A 79 5.48 22.05 -3.35
CA LEU A 79 5.74 21.02 -2.35
C LEU A 79 6.43 21.59 -1.10
N ALA A 80 7.40 22.48 -1.28
CA ALA A 80 8.16 23.09 -0.18
C ALA A 80 7.25 23.87 0.78
N ARG A 81 6.30 24.66 0.25
CA ARG A 81 5.27 25.38 1.05
C ARG A 81 4.38 24.45 1.88
N ARG A 82 4.41 23.15 1.62
CA ARG A 82 3.63 22.12 2.30
C ARG A 82 4.51 21.16 3.10
N GLY A 83 5.77 21.53 3.34
CA GLY A 83 6.70 20.75 4.15
C GLY A 83 7.37 19.59 3.42
N ILE A 84 7.28 19.52 2.08
CA ILE A 84 7.96 18.51 1.27
C ILE A 84 9.09 19.18 0.49
N ASN A 85 10.32 19.00 0.96
CA ASN A 85 11.49 19.60 0.33
C ASN A 85 12.15 18.60 -0.63
N LEU A 86 12.15 18.92 -1.93
CA LEU A 86 12.81 18.14 -2.97
C LEU A 86 13.71 19.05 -3.81
N PRO A 87 14.91 18.59 -4.22
CA PRO A 87 15.71 19.31 -5.20
C PRO A 87 15.01 19.32 -6.57
N LYS A 88 15.39 20.26 -7.46
CA LYS A 88 14.79 20.40 -8.80
C LYS A 88 14.84 19.11 -9.63
N ASN A 89 15.98 18.41 -9.57
CA ASN A 89 16.20 17.12 -10.24
C ASN A 89 16.35 16.02 -9.17
N PHE A 90 15.24 15.65 -8.53
CA PHE A 90 15.23 14.63 -7.49
C PHE A 90 15.19 13.22 -8.09
N ASN A 91 15.74 12.25 -7.36
CA ASN A 91 15.64 10.83 -7.66
C ASN A 91 14.84 10.09 -6.56
N LEU A 92 14.72 8.77 -6.70
CA LEU A 92 13.97 7.93 -5.76
C LEU A 92 14.52 7.97 -4.32
N LEU A 93 15.83 8.15 -4.14
CA LEU A 93 16.45 8.30 -2.81
C LEU A 93 16.06 9.62 -2.17
N ASN A 94 16.05 10.71 -2.94
CA ASN A 94 15.55 12.00 -2.45
C ASN A 94 14.07 11.91 -2.06
N LEU A 95 13.25 11.26 -2.89
CA LEU A 95 11.83 11.05 -2.62
C LEU A 95 11.60 10.21 -1.36
N SER A 96 12.36 9.12 -1.20
CA SER A 96 12.30 8.27 -0.01
C SER A 96 12.68 9.03 1.27
N LYS A 97 13.67 9.93 1.19
CA LYS A 97 14.05 10.80 2.30
C LYS A 97 12.92 11.77 2.64
N ALA A 98 12.36 12.47 1.64
CA ALA A 98 11.27 13.41 1.83
C ALA A 98 10.00 12.75 2.40
N ILE A 99 9.68 11.53 1.96
CA ILE A 99 8.59 10.71 2.51
C ILE A 99 8.79 10.51 4.02
N ARG A 100 9.98 10.02 4.42
CA ARG A 100 10.29 9.77 5.83
C ARG A 100 10.22 11.02 6.68
N GLU A 101 10.82 12.11 6.22
CA GLU A 101 10.77 13.40 6.93
C GLU A 101 9.34 13.90 7.08
N TYR A 102 8.54 13.86 6.01
CA TYR A 102 7.16 14.32 6.04
C TYR A 102 6.28 13.47 6.96
N ILE A 103 6.36 12.14 6.90
CA ILE A 103 5.56 11.26 7.77
C ILE A 103 5.99 11.39 9.24
N ASN A 104 7.30 11.48 9.51
CA ASN A 104 7.82 11.58 10.88
C ASN A 104 7.33 12.83 11.63
N THR A 105 7.08 13.93 10.92
CA THR A 105 6.51 15.16 11.51
C THR A 105 5.03 14.99 11.93
N HIS A 106 4.39 13.92 11.49
CA HIS A 106 2.99 13.60 11.76
C HIS A 106 2.82 12.25 12.49
N THR A 107 3.90 11.66 13.00
CA THR A 107 3.86 10.33 13.64
C THR A 107 3.08 10.37 14.94
N GLU A 108 2.09 9.47 15.05
CA GLU A 108 1.38 9.16 16.29
C GLU A 108 1.75 7.75 16.74
N SER A 109 1.43 6.73 15.94
CA SER A 109 1.96 5.38 16.13
C SER A 109 3.24 5.19 15.33
N LYS A 110 4.33 4.81 16.02
CA LYS A 110 5.61 4.45 15.38
C LYS A 110 5.46 3.25 14.44
N GLU A 111 4.68 2.25 14.86
CA GLU A 111 4.38 1.06 14.07
C GLU A 111 3.66 1.44 12.77
N TYR A 112 2.53 2.17 12.88
CA TYR A 112 1.72 2.52 11.71
C TYR A 112 2.44 3.47 10.77
N SER A 113 3.19 4.44 11.32
CA SER A 113 4.04 5.31 10.53
C SER A 113 5.15 4.55 9.81
N SER A 114 5.74 3.52 10.42
CA SER A 114 6.75 2.69 9.77
C SER A 114 6.18 1.92 8.57
N PHE A 115 5.01 1.31 8.74
CA PHE A 115 4.32 0.63 7.64
C PHE A 115 3.88 1.60 6.54
N ALA A 116 3.35 2.76 6.90
CA ALA A 116 2.95 3.79 5.95
C ALA A 116 4.14 4.32 5.14
N ASN A 117 5.29 4.52 5.79
CA ASN A 117 6.56 4.89 5.15
C ASN A 117 6.97 3.82 4.13
N HIS A 118 7.01 2.56 4.54
CA HIS A 118 7.44 1.46 3.66
C HIS A 118 6.51 1.34 2.45
N ALA A 119 5.21 1.26 2.70
CA ALA A 119 4.20 1.14 1.65
C ALA A 119 4.25 2.30 0.64
N LEU A 120 4.46 3.54 1.12
CA LEU A 120 4.57 4.70 0.22
C LEU A 120 5.87 4.67 -0.59
N ILE A 121 7.01 4.29 0.02
CA ILE A 121 8.28 4.16 -0.69
C ILE A 121 8.19 3.09 -1.79
N GLU A 122 7.61 1.93 -1.50
CA GLU A 122 7.37 0.88 -2.49
C GLU A 122 6.44 1.37 -3.61
N THR A 123 5.38 2.09 -3.24
CA THR A 123 4.41 2.66 -4.19
C THR A 123 5.08 3.62 -5.17
N VAL A 124 5.88 4.56 -4.67
CA VAL A 124 6.56 5.52 -5.55
C VAL A 124 7.67 4.87 -6.38
N SER A 125 8.31 3.83 -5.84
CA SER A 125 9.33 3.05 -6.55
C SER A 125 8.73 2.29 -7.72
N GLN A 126 7.62 1.60 -7.47
CA GLN A 126 6.89 0.84 -8.49
C GLN A 126 6.32 1.78 -9.56
N TRP A 127 5.68 2.88 -9.15
CA TRP A 127 5.17 3.89 -10.07
C TRP A 127 6.27 4.46 -10.98
N SER A 128 7.40 4.86 -10.40
CA SER A 128 8.54 5.41 -11.15
C SER A 128 9.09 4.38 -12.13
N LYS A 129 9.21 3.10 -11.73
CA LYS A 129 9.66 2.02 -12.61
C LYS A 129 8.73 1.85 -13.82
N ASP A 130 7.43 1.76 -13.57
CA ASP A 130 6.44 1.47 -14.61
C ASP A 130 6.25 2.66 -15.57
N ASN A 131 6.34 3.90 -15.06
CA ASN A 131 6.15 5.11 -15.86
C ASN A 131 7.45 5.62 -16.53
N LYS A 132 8.64 5.40 -15.95
CA LYS A 132 9.92 5.75 -16.62
C LYS A 132 10.15 4.91 -17.88
N ILE A 133 9.84 3.62 -17.82
CA ILE A 133 9.97 2.73 -18.98
C ILE A 133 9.09 3.24 -20.13
N GLN A 134 7.86 3.67 -19.83
CA GLN A 134 6.95 4.22 -20.83
C GLN A 134 7.45 5.54 -21.43
N GLN A 135 8.08 6.41 -20.64
CA GLN A 135 8.57 7.71 -21.12
C GLN A 135 9.89 7.62 -21.89
N GLN A 136 10.83 6.75 -21.49
CA GLN A 136 12.12 6.57 -22.19
C GLN A 136 11.94 6.01 -23.61
N ILE A 137 10.89 5.23 -23.84
CA ILE A 137 10.56 4.70 -25.18
C ILE A 137 10.04 5.81 -26.11
N LEU A 138 9.52 6.92 -25.55
CA LEU A 138 8.80 7.95 -26.31
C LEU A 138 9.57 9.27 -26.45
N PHE A 139 10.42 9.66 -25.49
CA PHE A 139 11.14 10.94 -25.52
C PHE A 139 12.53 10.86 -24.88
N SER A 140 13.58 11.10 -25.67
CA SER A 140 14.96 11.24 -25.20
C SER A 140 15.34 12.72 -25.16
N ASN A 141 15.03 13.41 -24.05
CA ASN A 141 15.63 14.70 -23.67
C ASN A 141 15.52 14.90 -22.15
N GLU A 142 16.38 15.74 -21.59
CA GLU A 142 16.59 16.00 -20.14
C GLU A 142 15.33 15.80 -19.28
N THR A 143 15.32 14.74 -18.48
CA THR A 143 14.14 14.27 -17.76
C THR A 143 13.85 15.17 -16.57
N ASN A 144 12.77 15.95 -16.64
CA ASN A 144 12.23 16.61 -15.47
C ASN A 144 11.67 15.53 -14.52
N SER A 145 12.15 15.50 -13.27
CA SER A 145 11.72 14.50 -12.27
C SER A 145 10.21 14.48 -12.02
N PHE A 146 9.48 15.54 -12.39
CA PHE A 146 8.02 15.60 -12.27
C PHE A 146 7.25 15.03 -13.48
N ASP A 147 7.90 14.76 -14.61
CA ASP A 147 7.22 14.29 -15.82
C ASP A 147 6.59 12.90 -15.60
N GLU A 148 7.23 12.00 -14.86
CA GLU A 148 6.70 10.67 -14.49
C GLU A 148 5.45 10.75 -13.60
N TRP A 149 5.19 11.91 -12.99
CA TRP A 149 4.05 12.14 -12.08
C TRP A 149 2.87 12.83 -12.76
N ARG A 150 3.01 13.22 -14.04
CA ARG A 150 1.89 13.80 -14.81
C ARG A 150 0.78 12.78 -15.05
N SER A 151 1.12 11.53 -15.35
CA SER A 151 0.15 10.44 -15.50
C SER A 151 -0.62 10.19 -14.20
N ALA A 152 -0.02 10.48 -13.04
CA ALA A 152 -0.67 10.38 -11.73
C ALA A 152 -1.65 11.52 -11.43
N SER A 153 -1.70 12.57 -12.24
CA SER A 153 -2.44 13.81 -11.96
C SER A 153 -3.91 13.78 -12.36
N ASP A 154 -4.38 12.68 -12.93
CA ASP A 154 -5.78 12.47 -13.28
C ASP A 154 -6.42 11.35 -12.43
N GLY A 155 -7.73 11.19 -12.56
CA GLY A 155 -8.46 10.17 -11.80
C GLY A 155 -8.02 8.73 -12.10
N SER A 156 -7.52 8.44 -13.30
CA SER A 156 -7.08 7.10 -13.68
C SER A 156 -5.73 6.77 -13.04
N GLY A 157 -4.73 7.62 -13.24
CA GLY A 157 -3.41 7.41 -12.64
C GLY A 157 -3.42 7.52 -11.12
N PHE A 158 -4.22 8.42 -10.54
CA PHE A 158 -4.36 8.43 -9.08
C PHE A 158 -5.06 7.17 -8.54
N CYS A 159 -6.03 6.61 -9.29
CA CYS A 159 -6.66 5.34 -8.92
C CYS A 159 -5.65 4.20 -8.86
N GLU A 160 -4.73 4.14 -9.82
CA GLU A 160 -3.63 3.17 -9.83
C GLU A 160 -2.66 3.40 -8.67
N LEU A 161 -2.18 4.64 -8.47
CA LEU A 161 -1.32 5.00 -7.33
C LEU A 161 -1.97 4.64 -5.98
N SER A 162 -3.24 4.96 -5.82
CA SER A 162 -3.99 4.66 -4.61
C SER A 162 -4.08 3.15 -4.38
N ARG A 163 -4.32 2.36 -5.44
CA ARG A 163 -4.31 0.89 -5.34
C ARG A 163 -2.94 0.38 -4.92
N LEU A 164 -1.86 0.86 -5.55
CA LEU A 164 -0.49 0.48 -5.20
C LEU A 164 -0.21 0.74 -3.72
N PHE A 165 -0.59 1.92 -3.20
CA PHE A 165 -0.46 2.24 -1.79
C PHE A 165 -1.16 1.23 -0.89
N PHE A 166 -2.45 0.97 -1.12
CA PHE A 166 -3.20 0.02 -0.30
C PHE A 166 -2.75 -1.43 -0.47
N SER A 167 -2.27 -1.80 -1.66
CA SER A 167 -1.65 -3.09 -1.95
C SER A 167 -0.40 -3.30 -1.10
N ASN A 168 0.57 -2.38 -1.22
CA ASN A 168 1.85 -2.45 -0.52
C ASN A 168 1.66 -2.36 1.00
N PHE A 169 0.68 -1.56 1.45
CA PHE A 169 0.32 -1.51 2.85
C PHE A 169 -0.22 -2.85 3.36
N THR A 170 -1.14 -3.48 2.62
CA THR A 170 -1.72 -4.78 2.97
C THR A 170 -0.66 -5.89 2.94
N ASP A 171 0.20 -5.90 1.92
CA ASP A 171 1.31 -6.85 1.77
C ASP A 171 2.24 -6.81 2.98
N ASN A 172 2.73 -5.62 3.34
CA ASN A 172 3.61 -5.44 4.48
C ASN A 172 2.99 -5.93 5.81
N TYR A 173 1.69 -5.72 6.00
CA TYR A 173 0.97 -6.21 7.17
C TYR A 173 0.79 -7.72 7.19
N LEU A 174 0.43 -8.32 6.05
CA LEU A 174 0.32 -9.77 5.91
C LEU A 174 1.66 -10.44 6.21
N ARG A 175 2.74 -9.94 5.63
CA ARG A 175 4.10 -10.47 5.86
C ARG A 175 4.52 -10.36 7.32
N TYR A 176 4.35 -9.20 7.94
CA TYR A 176 4.69 -8.98 9.35
C TYR A 176 3.94 -9.94 10.28
N PHE A 177 2.61 -10.04 10.12
CA PHE A 177 1.83 -10.92 10.98
C PHE A 177 2.06 -12.41 10.68
N LEU A 178 2.32 -12.77 9.42
CA LEU A 178 2.67 -14.14 9.06
C LEU A 178 3.98 -14.57 9.74
N GLU A 179 5.03 -13.76 9.65
CA GLU A 179 6.31 -14.02 10.33
C GLU A 179 6.14 -14.10 11.85
N ARG A 180 5.35 -13.19 12.43
CA ARG A 180 5.07 -13.14 13.87
C ARG A 180 4.31 -14.37 14.35
N GLU A 181 3.26 -14.78 13.64
CA GLU A 181 2.43 -15.93 14.02
C GLU A 181 3.17 -17.26 13.82
N ALA A 182 4.00 -17.36 12.78
CA ALA A 182 4.88 -18.52 12.60
C ALA A 182 5.94 -18.58 13.71
N SER A 183 6.58 -17.47 14.04
CA SER A 183 7.58 -17.40 15.12
C SER A 183 7.01 -17.75 16.50
N ALA A 184 5.71 -17.54 16.72
CA ALA A 184 5.04 -17.86 17.98
C ALA A 184 4.63 -19.34 18.11
N ARG A 185 4.73 -20.12 17.02
CA ARG A 185 4.20 -21.50 16.93
C ARG A 185 5.25 -22.52 16.49
N ILE A 186 6.33 -22.07 15.86
CA ILE A 186 7.46 -22.91 15.48
C ILE A 186 8.48 -22.83 16.62
N ASP A 187 8.55 -23.90 17.41
CA ASP A 187 9.29 -23.93 18.67
C ASP A 187 10.80 -24.22 18.52
N ASN A 188 11.29 -24.42 17.29
CA ASN A 188 12.72 -24.68 17.04
C ASN A 188 13.33 -23.75 15.98
N LEU A 189 14.62 -23.46 16.15
CA LEU A 189 15.35 -22.47 15.34
C LEU A 189 15.53 -22.91 13.88
N PHE A 190 15.67 -24.21 13.62
CA PHE A 190 15.90 -24.74 12.28
C PHE A 190 14.66 -24.59 11.40
N ASP A 191 13.50 -24.97 11.91
CA ASP A 191 12.23 -24.83 11.19
C ASP A 191 11.86 -23.36 11.02
N ARG A 192 12.22 -22.50 11.98
CA ARG A 192 12.00 -21.05 11.86
C ARG A 192 12.85 -20.42 10.75
N ASP A 193 14.13 -20.77 10.65
CA ASP A 193 15.01 -20.32 9.56
C ASP A 193 14.51 -20.83 8.20
N THR A 194 14.06 -22.09 8.16
CA THR A 194 13.46 -22.69 6.96
C THR A 194 12.17 -21.97 6.55
N PHE A 195 11.30 -21.66 7.51
CA PHE A 195 10.07 -20.90 7.27
C PHE A 195 10.37 -19.51 6.71
N ASN A 196 11.32 -18.78 7.29
CA ASN A 196 11.69 -17.44 6.82
C ASN A 196 12.24 -17.47 5.38
N LYS A 197 13.11 -18.43 5.04
CA LYS A 197 13.58 -18.64 3.67
C LYS A 197 12.44 -18.93 2.69
N LYS A 198 11.44 -19.70 3.13
CA LYS A 198 10.24 -20.01 2.34
C LYS A 198 9.34 -18.80 2.19
N LEU A 199 9.17 -18.01 3.24
CA LEU A 199 8.44 -16.74 3.18
C LEU A 199 9.08 -15.83 2.11
N ASP A 200 10.41 -15.72 2.09
CA ASP A 200 11.15 -14.96 1.09
C ASP A 200 11.02 -15.52 -0.34
N SER A 201 10.83 -16.83 -0.51
CA SER A 201 10.57 -17.40 -1.84
C SER A 201 9.14 -17.15 -2.36
N HIS A 202 8.19 -16.84 -1.46
CA HIS A 202 6.77 -16.66 -1.81
C HIS A 202 6.31 -15.20 -1.77
N LEU A 203 7.23 -14.24 -1.67
CA LEU A 203 6.90 -12.80 -1.63
C LEU A 203 6.00 -12.38 -2.79
N ASN A 204 6.31 -12.84 -4.00
CA ASN A 204 5.52 -12.51 -5.18
C ASN A 204 4.05 -12.96 -5.06
N GLN A 205 3.77 -14.10 -4.42
CA GLN A 205 2.40 -14.57 -4.21
C GLN A 205 1.67 -13.71 -3.20
N ILE A 206 2.32 -13.34 -2.08
CA ILE A 206 1.72 -12.48 -1.05
C ILE A 206 1.45 -11.09 -1.62
N SER A 207 2.43 -10.48 -2.32
CA SER A 207 2.26 -9.17 -2.95
C SER A 207 1.16 -9.22 -4.02
N LYS A 208 1.08 -10.29 -4.83
CA LYS A 208 0.01 -10.47 -5.82
C LYS A 208 -1.35 -10.61 -5.16
N HIS A 209 -1.45 -11.38 -4.08
CA HIS A 209 -2.67 -11.54 -3.30
C HIS A 209 -3.15 -10.19 -2.75
N ALA A 210 -2.26 -9.41 -2.13
CA ALA A 210 -2.55 -8.06 -1.63
C ALA A 210 -2.96 -7.10 -2.76
N PHE A 211 -2.33 -7.20 -3.93
CA PHE A 211 -2.68 -6.41 -5.12
C PHE A 211 -4.06 -6.77 -5.68
N GLU A 212 -4.43 -8.04 -5.67
CA GLU A 212 -5.76 -8.48 -6.03
C GLU A 212 -6.80 -8.02 -4.99
N THR A 213 -6.48 -8.04 -3.70
CA THR A 213 -7.36 -7.54 -2.61
C THR A 213 -7.61 -6.04 -2.73
N SER A 214 -6.57 -5.26 -3.00
CA SER A 214 -6.68 -3.81 -3.16
C SER A 214 -7.47 -3.36 -4.38
N LYS A 215 -7.81 -4.27 -5.31
CA LYS A 215 -8.71 -3.95 -6.45
C LYS A 215 -10.07 -3.41 -5.98
N ILE A 216 -10.54 -3.81 -4.79
CA ILE A 216 -11.79 -3.30 -4.20
C ILE A 216 -11.79 -1.77 -4.09
N THR A 217 -10.62 -1.15 -3.85
CA THR A 217 -10.50 0.30 -3.66
C THR A 217 -10.55 1.08 -4.97
N GLN A 218 -10.27 0.45 -6.12
CA GLN A 218 -10.21 1.14 -7.41
C GLN A 218 -11.56 1.75 -7.82
N SER A 219 -12.66 1.01 -7.60
CA SER A 219 -14.01 1.39 -8.04
C SER A 219 -14.44 2.81 -7.65
N PHE A 220 -13.92 3.33 -6.54
CA PHE A 220 -14.28 4.65 -6.03
C PHE A 220 -13.09 5.63 -5.94
N SER A 221 -11.85 5.17 -6.15
CA SER A 221 -10.65 6.02 -6.03
C SER A 221 -10.62 7.13 -7.08
N ALA A 222 -10.89 6.79 -8.35
CA ALA A 222 -10.93 7.77 -9.44
C ALA A 222 -12.01 8.84 -9.24
N GLY A 223 -13.22 8.42 -8.88
CA GLY A 223 -14.34 9.31 -8.62
C GLY A 223 -14.10 10.23 -7.42
N TRP A 224 -13.49 9.70 -6.35
CA TRP A 224 -13.11 10.50 -5.19
C TRP A 224 -12.04 11.56 -5.56
N PHE A 225 -11.01 11.18 -6.31
CA PHE A 225 -9.95 12.09 -6.73
C PHE A 225 -10.49 13.22 -7.61
N ASN A 226 -11.26 12.88 -8.65
CA ASN A 226 -11.86 13.85 -9.55
C ASN A 226 -12.73 14.88 -8.81
N LYS A 227 -13.42 14.45 -7.74
CA LYS A 227 -14.28 15.33 -6.94
C LYS A 227 -13.53 16.18 -5.91
N ASN A 228 -12.44 15.68 -5.33
CA ASN A 228 -11.85 16.27 -4.12
C ASN A 228 -10.40 16.72 -4.24
N ALA A 229 -9.64 16.20 -5.20
CA ALA A 229 -8.19 16.36 -5.28
C ALA A 229 -7.69 16.82 -6.66
N LYS A 230 -8.53 16.74 -7.70
CA LYS A 230 -8.17 17.18 -9.05
C LYS A 230 -7.87 18.67 -9.12
N ASP A 231 -8.74 19.51 -8.59
CA ASP A 231 -8.62 20.96 -8.71
C ASP A 231 -8.01 21.62 -7.46
N ASP A 232 -8.34 21.11 -6.27
CA ASP A 232 -7.90 21.63 -4.98
C ASP A 232 -7.29 20.53 -4.10
N ILE A 233 -6.67 20.91 -2.98
CA ILE A 233 -6.11 19.98 -2.00
C ILE A 233 -7.20 19.64 -0.98
N PRO A 234 -7.56 18.35 -0.82
CA PRO A 234 -8.58 17.96 0.13
C PRO A 234 -8.16 18.27 1.57
N SER A 235 -9.13 18.63 2.41
CA SER A 235 -8.92 18.78 3.85
C SER A 235 -8.50 17.43 4.48
N ASN A 236 -7.84 17.50 5.64
CA ASN A 236 -7.43 16.29 6.36
C ASN A 236 -8.64 15.40 6.70
N GLU A 237 -9.81 15.98 6.95
CA GLU A 237 -11.05 15.23 7.19
C GLU A 237 -11.53 14.46 5.96
N LYS A 238 -11.48 15.07 4.77
CA LYS A 238 -11.81 14.39 3.50
C LYS A 238 -10.84 13.25 3.21
N ILE A 239 -9.55 13.47 3.46
CA ILE A 239 -8.52 12.43 3.33
C ILE A 239 -8.79 11.29 4.30
N LYS A 240 -9.05 11.60 5.57
CA LYS A 240 -9.39 10.60 6.60
C LYS A 240 -10.61 9.78 6.22
N GLY A 241 -11.67 10.43 5.74
CA GLY A 241 -12.89 9.76 5.30
C GLY A 241 -12.62 8.77 4.15
N PHE A 242 -11.79 9.15 3.19
CA PHE A 242 -11.41 8.28 2.08
C PHE A 242 -10.55 7.09 2.53
N VAL A 243 -9.47 7.35 3.27
CA VAL A 243 -8.56 6.32 3.79
C VAL A 243 -9.32 5.33 4.67
N SER A 244 -10.20 5.81 5.54
CA SER A 244 -11.06 4.96 6.38
C SER A 244 -11.96 4.07 5.54
N PHE A 245 -12.59 4.63 4.50
CA PHE A 245 -13.45 3.87 3.62
C PHE A 245 -12.67 2.79 2.85
N CYS A 246 -11.46 3.09 2.38
CA CYS A 246 -10.58 2.11 1.75
C CYS A 246 -10.25 0.94 2.69
N PHE A 247 -9.80 1.23 3.91
CA PHE A 247 -9.47 0.19 4.90
C PHE A 247 -10.69 -0.64 5.29
N GLN A 248 -11.88 -0.03 5.42
CA GLN A 248 -13.13 -0.77 5.64
C GLN A 248 -13.45 -1.74 4.50
N LYS A 249 -13.20 -1.33 3.25
CA LYS A 249 -13.42 -2.19 2.07
C LYS A 249 -12.41 -3.33 2.00
N LEU A 250 -11.13 -3.05 2.27
CA LEU A 250 -10.10 -4.09 2.37
C LEU A 250 -10.42 -5.09 3.49
N ASN A 251 -10.85 -4.60 4.66
CA ASN A 251 -11.26 -5.44 5.78
C ASN A 251 -12.44 -6.34 5.41
N SER A 252 -13.45 -5.78 4.73
CA SER A 252 -14.60 -6.53 4.25
C SER A 252 -14.19 -7.67 3.30
N GLU A 253 -13.22 -7.42 2.42
CA GLU A 253 -12.72 -8.42 1.47
C GLU A 253 -11.94 -9.56 2.17
N LEU A 254 -10.99 -9.21 3.05
CA LEU A 254 -10.23 -10.19 3.83
C LEU A 254 -11.11 -11.02 4.77
N THR A 255 -12.16 -10.41 5.34
CA THR A 255 -13.12 -11.10 6.21
C THR A 255 -13.91 -12.12 5.42
N ARG A 256 -14.41 -11.75 4.23
CA ARG A 256 -15.14 -12.66 3.34
C ARG A 256 -14.30 -13.86 2.96
N GLU A 257 -13.07 -13.63 2.51
CA GLU A 257 -12.16 -14.70 2.13
C GLU A 257 -11.98 -15.72 3.27
N ARG A 258 -11.71 -15.23 4.48
CA ARG A 258 -11.56 -16.08 5.67
C ARG A 258 -12.83 -16.91 5.97
N GLU A 259 -14.01 -16.37 5.74
CA GLU A 259 -15.28 -17.09 5.96
C GLU A 259 -15.51 -18.20 4.94
N PHE A 260 -15.05 -18.02 3.69
CA PHE A 260 -15.13 -19.03 2.63
C PHE A 260 -13.99 -20.07 2.68
N GLU A 261 -12.96 -19.86 3.48
CA GLU A 261 -11.85 -20.80 3.70
C GLU A 261 -12.12 -21.84 4.80
N LYS A 262 -13.25 -21.70 5.53
CA LYS A 262 -13.75 -22.67 6.51
C LYS A 262 -14.50 -23.81 5.82
#